data_AF-A0A7V6ZHP0-F1
#
_entry.id   AF-A0A7V6ZHP0-F1
#
_cell.length_a   1.000
_cell.length_b   1.000
_cell.length_c   1.000
_cell.angle_alpha   90.00
_cell.angle_beta   90.00
_cell.angle_gamma   90.00
#
_symmetry.space_group_name_H-M   'P 1'
#
loop_
_entity.id
_entity.type
_entity.pdbx_description
1 polymer ?
#
loop_
_entity_poly.entity_id
_entity_poly.type
_entity_poly.pdbx_seq_one_letter_code
_entity_poly.pdbx_strand_id
1 'polypeptide(L)'
;MPDSLPLPADVALRLVGAFYILAAALTIRAGATNLLLNRAVSAISGKVSKEDLVERQRIVFLTGMALLTGAGGILLAARLDLALWVFLANAAVYALYLFVVAPRFFDPSDEPDEKGRRQTRNAFFVYLAATVIVAAAWWSSALRPFADEHPAVLVVCVAAFAGMAIYAWRSIRLVRGVGAAALAGAASGAVEPEHDLPERVVLTPSWQGSGLVDAGSGASVRIPAGFLPPELEERIVAWLDLFRELADPDDPTRRKLRDPADLVKIEAEGRAIREALSAHFGPDRVAFEAEARPCAGVTEFSAMQVAATFESDPVWDVGVRVRGYEYSCSTHHIGISWRLAEDLLAWARDYDASFADGDPGGRRTWSPEEAAEHDRRGLALARRLAGEFAATGRGDIPVSYQAEGAEPVRVDA
;
A
#
# COMPACT_ATOMS: atom_id res chain seq x y z
N MET A 1 -0.33 3.93 -58.04
CA MET A 1 0.20 4.85 -57.02
C MET A 1 -0.92 5.01 -56.00
N PRO A 2 -0.80 4.52 -54.76
CA PRO A 2 -1.86 4.73 -53.79
C PRO A 2 -1.78 6.17 -53.30
N ASP A 3 -2.85 6.90 -53.50
CA ASP A 3 -3.05 8.26 -53.02
C ASP A 3 -2.73 8.33 -51.53
N SER A 4 -1.78 9.19 -51.18
CA SER A 4 -1.52 9.53 -49.79
C SER A 4 -2.83 10.03 -49.18
N LEU A 5 -3.29 9.40 -48.10
CA LEU A 5 -4.39 9.93 -47.29
C LEU A 5 -4.19 11.43 -47.06
N PRO A 6 -5.26 12.23 -47.00
CA PRO A 6 -5.13 13.62 -46.58
C PRO A 6 -4.40 13.64 -45.24
N LEU A 7 -3.35 14.47 -45.13
CA LEU A 7 -2.47 14.58 -43.95
C LEU A 7 -3.19 14.47 -42.59
N PRO A 8 -4.40 15.06 -42.38
CA PRO A 8 -5.14 14.93 -41.13
C PRO A 8 -5.51 13.49 -40.74
N ALA A 9 -5.87 12.64 -41.71
CA ALA A 9 -6.28 11.26 -41.44
C ALA A 9 -5.10 10.36 -41.06
N ASP A 10 -3.93 10.59 -41.68
CA ASP A 10 -2.69 9.89 -41.31
C ASP A 10 -2.27 10.22 -39.87
N VAL A 11 -2.26 11.51 -39.54
CA VAL A 11 -1.93 11.97 -38.17
C VAL A 11 -2.93 11.43 -37.16
N ALA A 12 -4.23 11.43 -37.48
CA ALA A 12 -5.25 10.91 -36.57
C ALA A 12 -5.05 9.42 -36.21
N LEU A 13 -4.79 8.55 -37.19
CA LEU A 13 -4.55 7.12 -36.93
C LEU A 13 -3.31 6.90 -36.07
N ARG A 14 -2.24 7.66 -36.30
CA ARG A 14 -1.02 7.58 -35.49
C ARG A 14 -1.27 8.04 -34.05
N LEU A 15 -2.04 9.10 -33.86
CA LEU A 15 -2.40 9.60 -32.54
C LEU A 15 -3.26 8.59 -31.76
N VAL A 16 -4.23 7.95 -32.43
CA VAL A 16 -5.02 6.87 -31.83
C VAL A 16 -4.12 5.68 -31.47
N GLY A 17 -3.18 5.31 -32.34
CA GLY A 17 -2.18 4.27 -32.05
C GLY A 17 -1.35 4.61 -30.82
N ALA A 18 -0.77 5.83 -30.77
CA ALA A 18 0.03 6.32 -29.66
C ALA A 18 -0.77 6.36 -28.34
N PHE A 19 -2.05 6.75 -28.39
CA PHE A 19 -2.95 6.71 -27.24
C PHE A 19 -3.06 5.29 -26.66
N TYR A 20 -3.23 4.25 -27.49
CA TYR A 20 -3.33 2.87 -26.99
C TYR A 20 -2.00 2.29 -26.49
N ILE A 21 -0.87 2.75 -27.03
CA ILE A 21 0.45 2.42 -26.47
C ILE A 21 0.58 3.01 -25.05
N LEU A 22 0.22 4.28 -24.89
CA LEU A 22 0.26 4.96 -23.60
C LEU A 22 -0.73 4.32 -22.60
N ALA A 23 -1.95 4.05 -23.03
CA ALA A 23 -2.97 3.40 -22.20
C ALA A 23 -2.50 2.03 -21.70
N ALA A 24 -1.83 1.23 -22.55
CA ALA A 24 -1.23 -0.03 -22.15
C ALA A 24 -0.14 0.16 -21.07
N ALA A 25 0.77 1.12 -21.27
CA ALA A 25 1.83 1.41 -20.30
C ALA A 25 1.26 1.87 -18.95
N LEU A 26 0.25 2.75 -18.95
CA LEU A 26 -0.42 3.22 -17.74
C LEU A 26 -1.17 2.09 -17.03
N THR A 27 -1.83 1.21 -17.78
CA THR A 27 -2.53 0.03 -17.20
C THR A 27 -1.54 -0.92 -16.54
N ILE A 28 -0.40 -1.18 -17.18
CA ILE A 28 0.69 -1.99 -16.61
C ILE A 28 1.24 -1.35 -15.34
N ARG A 29 1.46 -0.03 -15.34
CA ARG A 29 1.92 0.72 -14.17
C ARG A 29 0.92 0.62 -13.02
N ALA A 30 -0.36 0.89 -13.28
CA ALA A 30 -1.42 0.82 -12.27
C ALA A 30 -1.52 -0.60 -11.66
N GLY A 31 -1.46 -1.65 -12.49
CA GLY A 31 -1.45 -3.03 -12.01
C GLY A 31 -0.23 -3.35 -11.15
N ALA A 32 0.96 -2.81 -11.48
CA ALA A 32 2.15 -2.96 -10.65
C ALA A 32 2.03 -2.22 -9.31
N THR A 33 1.43 -1.02 -9.29
CA THR A 33 1.16 -0.27 -8.04
C THR A 33 0.18 -1.03 -7.14
N ASN A 34 -0.92 -1.55 -7.69
CA ASN A 34 -1.89 -2.34 -6.92
C ASN A 34 -1.24 -3.62 -6.35
N LEU A 35 -0.37 -4.27 -7.11
CA LEU A 35 0.42 -5.40 -6.61
C LEU A 35 1.31 -5.03 -5.42
N LEU A 36 1.89 -3.84 -5.44
CA LEU A 36 2.76 -3.35 -4.37
C LEU A 36 1.95 -3.07 -3.10
N LEU A 37 0.79 -2.41 -3.25
CA LEU A 37 -0.14 -2.14 -2.15
C LEU A 37 -0.66 -3.44 -1.52
N ASN A 38 -1.18 -4.36 -2.33
CA ASN A 38 -1.69 -5.64 -1.85
C ASN A 38 -0.60 -6.45 -1.13
N ARG A 39 0.67 -6.35 -1.58
CA ARG A 39 1.79 -6.97 -0.88
C ARG A 39 2.16 -6.28 0.41
N ALA A 40 2.13 -4.95 0.47
CA ALA A 40 2.36 -4.23 1.72
C ALA A 40 1.32 -4.65 2.77
N VAL A 41 0.04 -4.72 2.37
CA VAL A 41 -1.04 -5.22 3.23
C VAL A 41 -0.84 -6.69 3.62
N SER A 42 -0.48 -7.57 2.69
CA SER A 42 -0.19 -8.99 2.97
C SER A 42 1.01 -9.17 3.90
N ALA A 43 2.06 -8.35 3.75
CA ALA A 43 3.24 -8.37 4.62
C ALA A 43 2.92 -7.91 6.05
N ILE A 44 2.01 -6.93 6.21
CA ILE A 44 1.54 -6.47 7.52
C ILE A 44 0.61 -7.51 8.16
N SER A 45 -0.29 -8.10 7.39
CA SER A 45 -1.30 -9.05 7.88
C SER A 45 -0.80 -10.48 8.08
N GLY A 46 0.35 -10.85 7.50
CA GLY A 46 0.98 -12.16 7.67
C GLY A 46 0.21 -13.35 7.08
N LYS A 47 -0.88 -13.10 6.34
CA LYS A 47 -1.70 -14.14 5.72
C LYS A 47 -1.56 -14.05 4.20
N VAL A 48 -1.08 -15.14 3.58
CA VAL A 48 -1.25 -15.36 2.14
C VAL A 48 -2.60 -16.06 1.97
N SER A 49 -3.65 -15.31 1.67
CA SER A 49 -5.00 -15.88 1.54
C SER A 49 -5.19 -16.53 0.15
N LYS A 50 -6.25 -17.34 -0.03
CA LYS A 50 -6.64 -17.82 -1.38
C LYS A 50 -6.94 -16.67 -2.34
N GLU A 51 -7.33 -15.50 -1.83
CA GLU A 51 -7.61 -14.30 -2.63
C GLU A 51 -6.33 -13.77 -3.31
N ASP A 52 -5.15 -13.94 -2.67
CA ASP A 52 -3.87 -13.55 -3.28
C ASP A 52 -3.54 -14.34 -4.55
N LEU A 53 -3.97 -15.61 -4.64
CA LEU A 53 -3.76 -16.43 -5.84
C LEU A 53 -4.69 -16.01 -6.98
N VAL A 54 -5.94 -15.71 -6.65
CA VAL A 54 -6.95 -15.22 -7.61
C VAL A 54 -6.53 -13.84 -8.14
N GLU A 55 -6.06 -12.96 -7.26
CA GLU A 55 -5.57 -11.63 -7.61
C GLU A 55 -4.31 -11.71 -8.49
N ARG A 56 -3.37 -12.62 -8.19
CA ARG A 56 -2.21 -12.87 -9.08
C ARG A 56 -2.64 -13.31 -10.48
N GLN A 57 -3.63 -14.19 -10.59
CA GLN A 57 -4.16 -14.63 -11.89
C GLN A 57 -4.84 -13.47 -12.62
N ARG A 58 -5.64 -12.66 -11.92
CA ARG A 58 -6.27 -11.45 -12.44
C ARG A 58 -5.23 -10.49 -13.01
N ILE A 59 -4.15 -10.21 -12.29
CA ILE A 59 -3.10 -9.29 -12.74
C ILE A 59 -2.34 -9.83 -13.96
N VAL A 60 -2.02 -11.12 -14.00
CA VAL A 60 -1.39 -11.73 -15.19
C VAL A 60 -2.31 -11.60 -16.40
N PHE A 61 -3.61 -11.86 -16.20
CA PHE A 61 -4.61 -11.73 -17.26
C PHE A 61 -4.74 -10.29 -17.77
N LEU A 62 -4.89 -9.32 -16.85
CA LEU A 62 -4.99 -7.89 -17.17
C LEU A 62 -3.71 -7.35 -17.83
N THR A 63 -2.54 -7.81 -17.40
CA THR A 63 -1.26 -7.48 -18.05
C THR A 63 -1.21 -8.01 -19.48
N GLY A 64 -1.69 -9.24 -19.70
CA GLY A 64 -1.82 -9.82 -21.03
C GLY A 64 -2.72 -8.98 -21.94
N MET A 65 -3.88 -8.54 -21.45
CA MET A 65 -4.77 -7.64 -22.18
C MET A 65 -4.13 -6.27 -22.46
N ALA A 66 -3.38 -5.72 -21.51
CA ALA A 66 -2.67 -4.46 -21.72
C ALA A 66 -1.59 -4.59 -22.80
N LEU A 67 -0.83 -5.70 -22.83
CA LEU A 67 0.15 -5.97 -23.89
C LEU A 67 -0.51 -6.12 -25.26
N LEU A 68 -1.67 -6.78 -25.33
CA LEU A 68 -2.42 -6.92 -26.58
C LEU A 68 -2.95 -5.56 -27.06
N THR A 69 -3.42 -4.72 -26.14
CA THR A 69 -3.83 -3.33 -26.39
C THR A 69 -2.69 -2.51 -26.97
N GLY A 70 -1.51 -2.57 -26.34
CA GLY A 70 -0.34 -1.85 -26.81
C GLY A 70 0.20 -2.38 -28.15
N ALA A 71 0.12 -3.69 -28.40
CA ALA A 71 0.47 -4.28 -29.69
C ALA A 71 -0.43 -3.71 -30.80
N GLY A 72 -1.74 -3.62 -30.55
CA GLY A 72 -2.68 -2.95 -31.46
C GLY A 72 -2.30 -1.50 -31.71
N GLY A 73 -1.95 -0.76 -30.65
CA GLY A 73 -1.51 0.64 -30.75
C GLY A 73 -0.23 0.81 -31.59
N ILE A 74 0.78 -0.05 -31.40
CA ILE A 74 2.03 -0.04 -32.18
C ILE A 74 1.76 -0.30 -33.66
N LEU A 75 0.99 -1.35 -33.97
CA LEU A 75 0.66 -1.70 -35.35
C LEU A 75 -0.17 -0.59 -36.03
N LEU A 76 -1.10 0.04 -35.30
CA LEU A 76 -1.90 1.13 -35.80
C LEU A 76 -1.07 2.40 -36.03
N ALA A 77 -0.12 2.72 -35.14
CA ALA A 77 0.82 3.83 -35.32
C ALA A 77 1.75 3.60 -36.52
N ALA A 78 2.08 2.34 -36.82
CA ALA A 78 2.80 1.94 -38.04
C ALA A 78 1.89 1.79 -39.27
N ARG A 79 0.56 1.96 -39.10
CA ARG A 79 -0.48 1.77 -40.11
C ARG A 79 -0.49 0.39 -40.77
N LEU A 80 -0.20 -0.66 -40.03
CA LEU A 80 -0.25 -2.02 -40.54
C LEU A 80 -1.68 -2.56 -40.47
N ASP A 81 -2.12 -3.28 -41.50
CA ASP A 81 -3.43 -3.93 -41.57
C ASP A 81 -3.65 -4.96 -40.45
N LEU A 82 -2.57 -5.57 -39.96
CA LEU A 82 -2.57 -6.45 -38.80
C LEU A 82 -3.17 -5.79 -37.54
N ALA A 83 -3.17 -4.45 -37.46
CA ALA A 83 -3.81 -3.72 -36.38
C ALA A 83 -5.29 -4.10 -36.23
N LEU A 84 -6.04 -4.25 -37.33
CA LEU A 84 -7.46 -4.63 -37.28
C LEU A 84 -7.66 -5.95 -36.53
N TRP A 85 -6.88 -6.96 -36.90
CA TRP A 85 -6.97 -8.29 -36.31
C TRP A 85 -6.63 -8.29 -34.82
N VAL A 86 -5.62 -7.53 -34.42
CA VAL A 86 -5.26 -7.38 -33.00
C VAL A 86 -6.34 -6.64 -32.22
N PHE A 87 -6.94 -5.58 -32.78
CA PHE A 87 -8.05 -4.87 -32.14
C PHE A 87 -9.29 -5.75 -31.99
N LEU A 88 -9.66 -6.52 -33.01
CA LEU A 88 -10.78 -7.47 -32.93
C LEU A 88 -10.54 -8.57 -31.90
N ALA A 89 -9.34 -9.16 -31.89
CA ALA A 89 -8.97 -10.16 -30.89
C ALA A 89 -9.04 -9.58 -29.48
N ASN A 90 -8.48 -8.38 -29.27
CA ASN A 90 -8.50 -7.74 -27.97
C ASN A 90 -9.92 -7.36 -27.52
N ALA A 91 -10.77 -6.87 -28.41
CA ALA A 91 -12.18 -6.60 -28.11
C ALA A 91 -12.91 -7.88 -27.67
N ALA A 92 -12.65 -9.01 -28.32
CA ALA A 92 -13.19 -10.31 -27.92
C ALA A 92 -12.69 -10.74 -26.54
N VAL A 93 -11.40 -10.53 -26.23
CA VAL A 93 -10.83 -10.83 -24.91
C VAL A 93 -11.42 -9.92 -23.83
N TYR A 94 -11.60 -8.61 -24.09
CA TYR A 94 -12.28 -7.69 -23.17
C TYR A 94 -13.74 -8.09 -22.90
N ALA A 95 -14.47 -8.50 -23.94
CA ALA A 95 -15.83 -9.00 -23.79
C ALA A 95 -15.86 -10.30 -22.97
N LEU A 96 -14.97 -11.24 -23.26
CA LEU A 96 -14.83 -12.49 -22.51
C LEU A 96 -14.49 -12.20 -21.04
N TYR A 97 -13.58 -11.26 -20.79
CA TYR A 97 -13.23 -10.84 -19.44
C TYR A 97 -14.45 -10.30 -18.69
N LEU A 98 -15.12 -9.30 -19.25
CA LEU A 98 -16.22 -8.59 -18.59
C LEU A 98 -17.46 -9.45 -18.36
N PHE A 99 -17.83 -10.29 -19.33
CA PHE A 99 -19.11 -11.00 -19.30
C PHE A 99 -19.00 -12.43 -18.78
N VAL A 100 -17.79 -13.00 -18.76
CA VAL A 100 -17.59 -14.42 -18.39
C VAL A 100 -16.53 -14.58 -17.31
N VAL A 101 -15.32 -14.10 -17.54
CA VAL A 101 -14.18 -14.44 -16.66
C VAL A 101 -14.27 -13.71 -15.32
N ALA A 102 -14.47 -12.38 -15.34
CA ALA A 102 -14.55 -11.59 -14.12
C ALA A 102 -15.72 -12.03 -13.22
N PRO A 103 -16.97 -12.12 -13.70
CA PRO A 103 -18.10 -12.51 -12.85
C PRO A 103 -18.00 -13.94 -12.28
N ARG A 104 -17.39 -14.89 -13.03
CA ARG A 104 -17.36 -16.30 -12.61
C ARG A 104 -16.15 -16.70 -11.79
N PHE A 105 -15.00 -16.08 -12.05
CA PHE A 105 -13.73 -16.53 -11.46
C PHE A 105 -13.09 -15.50 -10.54
N PHE A 106 -13.39 -14.21 -10.71
CA PHE A 106 -12.71 -13.14 -9.98
C PHE A 106 -13.61 -12.41 -8.98
N ASP A 107 -14.90 -12.26 -9.28
CA ASP A 107 -15.86 -11.52 -8.47
C ASP A 107 -16.84 -12.35 -7.57
N PRO A 108 -16.76 -13.70 -7.39
CA PRO A 108 -17.74 -14.43 -6.57
C PRO A 108 -17.85 -14.02 -5.10
N SER A 109 -16.80 -13.43 -4.52
CA SER A 109 -16.73 -13.10 -3.09
C SER A 109 -16.43 -11.61 -2.82
N ASP A 110 -16.09 -10.85 -3.86
CA ASP A 110 -15.71 -9.44 -3.80
C ASP A 110 -16.10 -8.76 -5.12
N GLU A 111 -17.39 -8.42 -5.24
CA GLU A 111 -17.89 -7.77 -6.44
C GLU A 111 -17.39 -6.32 -6.52
N PRO A 112 -16.85 -5.88 -7.68
CA PRO A 112 -16.46 -4.49 -7.83
C PRO A 112 -17.64 -3.54 -7.59
N ASP A 113 -17.35 -2.41 -6.95
CA ASP A 113 -18.32 -1.35 -6.72
C ASP A 113 -18.98 -0.89 -8.04
N GLU A 114 -20.19 -0.34 -7.95
CA GLU A 114 -20.98 0.01 -9.12
C GLU A 114 -20.26 1.05 -10.03
N LYS A 115 -19.42 1.89 -9.41
CA LYS A 115 -18.58 2.87 -10.11
C LYS A 115 -17.47 2.19 -10.93
N GLY A 116 -16.74 1.24 -10.35
CA GLY A 116 -15.68 0.48 -11.04
C GLY A 116 -16.21 -0.40 -12.17
N ARG A 117 -17.38 -1.02 -11.97
CA ARG A 117 -18.04 -1.81 -13.03
C ARG A 117 -18.49 -0.93 -14.19
N ARG A 118 -19.02 0.27 -13.92
CA ARG A 118 -19.39 1.25 -14.95
C ARG A 118 -18.17 1.77 -15.71
N GLN A 119 -17.07 2.07 -15.01
CA GLN A 119 -15.83 2.54 -15.64
C GLN A 119 -15.25 1.51 -16.61
N THR A 120 -15.22 0.23 -16.21
CA THR A 120 -14.69 -0.85 -17.06
C THR A 120 -15.56 -1.08 -18.30
N ARG A 121 -16.90 -0.99 -18.15
CA ARG A 121 -17.82 -1.04 -19.30
C ARG A 121 -17.64 0.14 -20.25
N ASN A 122 -17.47 1.35 -19.72
CA ASN A 122 -17.22 2.54 -20.55
C ASN A 122 -15.91 2.40 -21.34
N ALA A 123 -14.84 1.93 -20.70
CA ALA A 123 -13.56 1.66 -21.37
C ALA A 123 -13.71 0.65 -22.51
N PHE A 124 -14.51 -0.41 -22.32
CA PHE A 124 -14.81 -1.38 -23.38
C PHE A 124 -15.54 -0.74 -24.57
N PHE A 125 -16.54 0.11 -24.34
CA PHE A 125 -17.23 0.80 -25.43
C PHE A 125 -16.35 1.80 -26.17
N VAL A 126 -15.46 2.51 -25.45
CA VAL A 126 -14.44 3.37 -26.08
C VAL A 126 -13.50 2.53 -26.96
N TYR A 127 -13.06 1.37 -26.47
CA TYR A 127 -12.24 0.45 -27.25
C TYR A 127 -12.97 -0.07 -28.50
N LEU A 128 -14.27 -0.39 -28.37
CA LEU A 128 -15.09 -0.84 -29.49
C LEU A 128 -15.25 0.26 -30.55
N ALA A 129 -15.47 1.51 -30.13
CA ALA A 129 -15.53 2.65 -31.03
C ALA A 129 -14.22 2.84 -31.80
N ALA A 130 -13.07 2.73 -31.12
CA ALA A 130 -11.78 2.75 -31.80
C ALA A 130 -11.60 1.55 -32.75
N THR A 131 -12.06 0.37 -32.38
CA THR A 131 -12.02 -0.82 -33.25
C THR A 131 -12.80 -0.59 -34.55
N VAL A 132 -13.96 0.08 -34.47
CA VAL A 132 -14.73 0.49 -35.65
C VAL A 132 -13.95 1.49 -36.51
N ILE A 133 -13.26 2.45 -35.90
CA ILE A 133 -12.38 3.39 -36.63
C ILE A 133 -11.26 2.65 -37.36
N VAL A 134 -10.63 1.67 -36.72
CA VAL A 134 -9.58 0.84 -37.34
C VAL A 134 -10.14 -0.01 -38.48
N ALA A 135 -11.35 -0.57 -38.32
CA ALA A 135 -12.03 -1.31 -39.38
C ALA A 135 -12.37 -0.40 -40.58
N ALA A 136 -12.82 0.82 -40.34
CA ALA A 136 -13.06 1.82 -41.38
C ALA A 136 -11.76 2.23 -42.09
N ALA A 137 -10.66 2.36 -41.35
CA ALA A 137 -9.33 2.61 -41.92
C ALA A 137 -8.86 1.43 -42.79
N TRP A 138 -9.08 0.19 -42.35
CA TRP A 138 -8.78 -0.98 -43.17
C TRP A 138 -9.63 -1.02 -44.45
N TRP A 139 -10.94 -0.80 -44.33
CA TRP A 139 -11.87 -0.78 -45.47
C TRP A 139 -11.54 0.29 -46.51
N SER A 140 -11.08 1.46 -46.05
CA SER A 140 -10.65 2.57 -46.93
C SER A 140 -9.23 2.40 -47.49
N SER A 141 -8.58 1.26 -47.27
CA SER A 141 -7.17 1.02 -47.63
C SER A 141 -6.21 2.05 -47.01
N ALA A 142 -6.60 2.65 -45.88
CA ALA A 142 -5.76 3.52 -45.08
C ALA A 142 -4.72 2.72 -44.27
N LEU A 143 -4.88 1.40 -44.13
CA LEU A 143 -3.85 0.53 -43.56
C LEU A 143 -3.07 -0.17 -44.69
N ARG A 144 -1.78 -0.39 -44.47
CA ARG A 144 -0.88 -1.03 -45.42
C ARG A 144 -0.79 -2.53 -45.14
N PRO A 145 -0.77 -3.38 -46.19
CA PRO A 145 -0.54 -4.80 -46.02
C PRO A 145 0.79 -5.07 -45.34
N PHE A 146 0.78 -5.83 -44.24
CA PHE A 146 2.00 -6.25 -43.55
C PHE A 146 3.01 -6.94 -44.48
N ALA A 147 2.52 -7.72 -45.44
CA ALA A 147 3.35 -8.51 -46.36
C ALA A 147 4.21 -7.65 -47.30
N ASP A 148 3.75 -6.43 -47.58
CA ASP A 148 4.38 -5.52 -48.54
C ASP A 148 5.21 -4.42 -47.86
N GLU A 149 5.24 -4.37 -46.52
CA GLU A 149 5.93 -3.31 -45.78
C GLU A 149 7.45 -3.57 -45.68
N HIS A 150 8.23 -2.49 -45.64
CA HIS A 150 9.67 -2.58 -45.51
C HIS A 150 10.09 -3.27 -44.19
N PRO A 151 11.04 -4.24 -44.21
CA PRO A 151 11.44 -5.00 -43.02
C PRO A 151 11.87 -4.13 -41.83
N ALA A 152 12.44 -2.95 -42.08
CA ALA A 152 12.82 -2.01 -41.02
C ALA A 152 11.62 -1.55 -40.15
N VAL A 153 10.43 -1.36 -40.74
CA VAL A 153 9.22 -0.98 -39.98
C VAL A 153 8.80 -2.12 -39.07
N LEU A 154 8.87 -3.36 -39.56
CA LEU A 154 8.58 -4.57 -38.79
C LEU A 154 9.55 -4.73 -37.62
N VAL A 155 10.85 -4.50 -37.86
CA VAL A 155 11.87 -4.52 -36.80
C VAL A 155 11.58 -3.48 -35.72
N VAL A 156 11.18 -2.25 -36.09
CA VAL A 156 10.79 -1.20 -35.14
C VAL A 156 9.55 -1.62 -34.33
N CYS A 157 8.54 -2.20 -34.97
CA CYS A 157 7.33 -2.67 -34.27
C CYS A 157 7.66 -3.78 -33.27
N VAL A 158 8.48 -4.76 -33.68
CA VAL A 158 8.95 -5.85 -32.81
C VAL A 158 9.78 -5.30 -31.65
N ALA A 159 10.70 -4.37 -31.91
CA ALA A 159 11.51 -3.74 -30.87
C ALA A 159 10.65 -2.93 -29.88
N ALA A 160 9.66 -2.18 -30.37
CA ALA A 160 8.73 -1.43 -29.52
C ALA A 160 7.89 -2.37 -28.64
N PHE A 161 7.38 -3.46 -29.22
CA PHE A 161 6.61 -4.45 -28.47
C PHE A 161 7.49 -5.19 -27.45
N ALA A 162 8.70 -5.58 -27.83
CA ALA A 162 9.67 -6.18 -26.93
C ALA A 162 10.02 -5.21 -25.77
N GLY A 163 10.22 -3.93 -26.07
CA GLY A 163 10.43 -2.89 -25.06
C GLY A 163 9.26 -2.78 -24.07
N MET A 164 8.03 -2.85 -24.57
CA MET A 164 6.83 -2.83 -23.72
C MET A 164 6.67 -4.12 -22.90
N ALA A 165 7.00 -5.29 -23.46
CA ALA A 165 7.01 -6.55 -22.72
C ALA A 165 8.10 -6.58 -21.63
N ILE A 166 9.29 -6.05 -21.93
CA ILE A 166 10.37 -5.85 -20.95
C ILE A 166 9.91 -4.88 -19.87
N TYR A 167 9.26 -3.78 -20.24
CA TYR A 167 8.69 -2.83 -19.28
C TYR A 167 7.67 -3.51 -18.36
N ALA A 168 6.71 -4.25 -18.90
CA ALA A 168 5.73 -5.00 -18.11
C ALA A 168 6.39 -6.00 -17.16
N TRP A 169 7.35 -6.78 -17.67
CA TRP A 169 8.09 -7.73 -16.87
C TRP A 169 8.92 -7.06 -15.77
N ARG A 170 9.60 -5.95 -16.06
CA ARG A 170 10.37 -5.18 -15.08
C ARG A 170 9.45 -4.59 -14.02
N SER A 171 8.33 -3.97 -14.40
CA SER A 171 7.36 -3.40 -13.46
C SER A 171 6.84 -4.46 -12.50
N ILE A 172 6.49 -5.65 -12.99
CA ILE A 172 6.04 -6.76 -12.15
C ILE A 172 7.19 -7.35 -11.31
N ARG A 173 8.41 -7.49 -11.88
CA ARG A 173 9.59 -8.00 -11.17
C ARG A 173 10.08 -7.06 -10.07
N LEU A 174 10.08 -5.75 -10.30
CA LEU A 174 10.49 -4.77 -9.29
C LEU A 174 9.57 -4.85 -8.08
N VAL A 175 8.26 -5.04 -8.30
CA VAL A 175 7.31 -5.27 -7.20
C VAL A 175 7.51 -6.63 -6.52
N ARG A 176 7.98 -7.66 -7.26
CA ARG A 176 8.45 -8.92 -6.64
C ARG A 176 9.74 -8.73 -5.83
N GLY A 177 10.64 -7.87 -6.29
CA GLY A 177 11.91 -7.54 -5.64
C GLY A 177 11.73 -6.69 -4.39
N VAL A 178 10.81 -5.73 -4.39
CA VAL A 178 10.44 -4.93 -3.20
C VAL A 178 9.70 -5.81 -2.19
N GLY A 179 8.81 -6.70 -2.63
CA GLY A 179 8.26 -7.73 -1.76
C GLY A 179 9.34 -8.63 -1.18
N ALA A 180 10.30 -9.08 -1.98
CA ALA A 180 11.41 -9.92 -1.54
C ALA A 180 12.47 -9.16 -0.73
N ALA A 181 12.63 -7.85 -0.87
CA ALA A 181 13.55 -7.00 -0.12
C ALA A 181 12.91 -6.40 1.13
N ALA A 182 11.59 -6.24 1.15
CA ALA A 182 10.79 -6.01 2.36
C ALA A 182 10.67 -7.32 3.14
N LEU A 183 10.49 -8.47 2.46
CA LEU A 183 10.60 -9.80 3.04
C LEU A 183 12.03 -10.15 3.42
N ALA A 184 13.08 -9.67 2.73
CA ALA A 184 14.48 -9.89 3.07
C ALA A 184 15.08 -8.79 3.95
N GLY A 185 14.40 -7.66 4.12
CA GLY A 185 14.65 -6.72 5.21
C GLY A 185 13.94 -7.22 6.47
N ALA A 186 12.72 -7.72 6.32
CA ALA A 186 12.05 -8.53 7.33
C ALA A 186 12.79 -9.85 7.60
N ALA A 187 13.51 -10.44 6.64
CA ALA A 187 14.30 -11.68 6.78
C ALA A 187 15.82 -11.48 6.97
N SER A 188 16.35 -10.27 6.82
CA SER A 188 17.66 -9.93 7.42
C SER A 188 17.48 -9.45 8.86
N GLY A 189 16.25 -9.12 9.27
CA GLY A 189 15.78 -9.17 10.65
C GLY A 189 15.24 -10.54 11.07
N ALA A 190 14.75 -11.35 10.13
CA ALA A 190 14.29 -12.73 10.35
C ALA A 190 15.28 -13.73 9.74
N VAL A 191 16.34 -13.98 10.50
CA VAL A 191 16.47 -15.36 10.94
C VAL A 191 15.09 -15.67 11.52
N GLU A 192 14.26 -16.49 10.87
CA GLU A 192 13.21 -17.16 11.63
C GLU A 192 14.00 -18.09 12.55
N PRO A 193 14.23 -17.76 13.84
CA PRO A 193 14.34 -18.88 14.75
C PRO A 193 13.03 -19.63 14.57
N GLU A 194 13.15 -20.94 14.48
CA GLU A 194 12.12 -21.82 15.00
C GLU A 194 11.74 -21.25 16.38
N HIS A 195 10.73 -20.38 16.42
CA HIS A 195 10.35 -19.70 17.66
C HIS A 195 9.61 -20.76 18.45
N ASP A 196 10.39 -21.54 19.18
CA ASP A 196 9.88 -22.24 20.35
C ASP A 196 9.06 -21.20 21.13
N LEU A 197 7.76 -21.48 21.24
CA LEU A 197 6.89 -20.66 22.06
C LEU A 197 7.55 -20.51 23.43
N PRO A 198 7.66 -19.28 23.95
CA PRO A 198 8.40 -19.05 25.17
C PRO A 198 7.89 -19.96 26.29
N GLU A 199 8.80 -20.35 27.18
CA GLU A 199 8.47 -21.27 28.26
C GLU A 199 7.33 -20.75 29.12
N ARG A 200 7.22 -19.42 29.28
CA ARG A 200 6.11 -18.77 29.99
C ARG A 200 5.68 -17.48 29.29
N VAL A 201 4.38 -17.31 29.15
CA VAL A 201 3.74 -16.10 28.60
C VAL A 201 2.98 -15.35 29.68
N VAL A 202 2.89 -14.04 29.51
CA VAL A 202 2.04 -13.16 30.32
C VAL A 202 0.98 -12.57 29.41
N LEU A 203 -0.29 -12.78 29.75
CA LEU A 203 -1.41 -12.08 29.17
C LEU A 203 -1.52 -10.70 29.83
N THR A 204 -1.38 -9.63 29.05
CA THR A 204 -1.47 -8.25 29.52
C THR A 204 -2.14 -7.39 28.44
N PRO A 205 -3.01 -6.45 28.81
CA PRO A 205 -3.65 -5.58 27.82
C PRO A 205 -2.61 -4.65 27.19
N SER A 206 -2.79 -4.33 25.92
CA SER A 206 -1.86 -3.47 25.19
C SER A 206 -2.54 -2.73 24.05
N TRP A 207 -2.01 -1.56 23.70
CA TRP A 207 -2.45 -0.85 22.49
C TRP A 207 -2.03 -1.58 21.21
N GLN A 208 -0.88 -2.24 21.23
CA GLN A 208 -0.29 -2.96 20.09
C GLN A 208 0.10 -4.39 20.46
N GLY A 209 0.14 -5.26 19.45
CA GLY A 209 0.55 -6.65 19.59
C GLY A 209 -0.61 -7.61 19.90
N SER A 210 -0.26 -8.81 20.34
CA SER A 210 -1.17 -9.94 20.56
C SER A 210 -1.78 -10.01 21.97
N GLY A 211 -1.42 -9.07 22.86
CA GLY A 211 -1.75 -9.16 24.30
C GLY A 211 -0.93 -10.21 25.05
N LEU A 212 -0.01 -10.91 24.38
CA LEU A 212 0.88 -11.90 24.97
C LEU A 212 2.32 -11.39 24.89
N VAL A 213 3.01 -11.45 26.03
CA VAL A 213 4.43 -11.13 26.14
C VAL A 213 5.19 -12.28 26.79
N ASP A 214 6.44 -12.44 26.42
CA ASP A 214 7.33 -13.43 27.04
C ASP A 214 7.65 -12.97 28.47
N ALA A 215 7.47 -13.87 29.44
CA ALA A 215 7.73 -13.56 30.84
C ALA A 215 9.21 -13.26 31.12
N GLY A 216 10.13 -13.86 30.34
CA GLY A 216 11.58 -13.67 30.50
C GLY A 216 12.09 -12.39 29.86
N SER A 217 11.79 -12.19 28.57
CA SER A 217 12.30 -11.03 27.81
C SER A 217 11.40 -9.80 27.85
N GLY A 218 10.11 -9.95 28.17
CA GLY A 218 9.11 -8.89 28.06
C GLY A 218 8.71 -8.56 26.61
N ALA A 219 9.28 -9.24 25.61
CA ALA A 219 8.97 -9.02 24.21
C ALA A 219 7.55 -9.52 23.86
N SER A 220 6.90 -8.87 22.90
CA SER A 220 5.61 -9.36 22.40
C SER A 220 5.77 -10.71 21.72
N VAL A 221 4.87 -11.64 22.04
CA VAL A 221 4.88 -13.00 21.51
C VAL A 221 3.94 -13.06 20.32
N ARG A 222 4.50 -13.41 19.16
CA ARG A 222 3.71 -13.73 17.98
C ARG A 222 3.28 -15.19 18.06
N ILE A 223 1.97 -15.42 18.11
CA ILE A 223 1.39 -16.76 18.09
C ILE A 223 1.29 -17.25 16.64
N PRO A 224 1.81 -18.46 16.31
CA PRO A 224 1.65 -19.04 14.99
C PRO A 224 0.17 -19.23 14.63
N ALA A 225 -0.17 -19.01 13.36
CA ALA A 225 -1.54 -19.17 12.90
C ALA A 225 -2.06 -20.59 13.14
N GLY A 226 -3.25 -20.71 13.74
CA GLY A 226 -3.88 -22.00 14.05
C GLY A 226 -3.31 -22.68 15.30
N PHE A 227 -2.42 -22.03 16.06
CA PHE A 227 -1.97 -22.54 17.35
C PHE A 227 -3.08 -22.44 18.41
N LEU A 228 -3.89 -21.38 18.38
CA LEU A 228 -5.05 -21.20 19.25
C LEU A 228 -6.35 -21.51 18.49
N PRO A 229 -7.42 -21.95 19.19
CA PRO A 229 -8.74 -22.00 18.60
C PRO A 229 -9.20 -20.61 18.13
N PRO A 230 -9.90 -20.50 16.97
CA PRO A 230 -10.37 -19.23 16.44
C PRO A 230 -11.18 -18.41 17.45
N GLU A 231 -12.01 -19.07 18.25
CA GLU A 231 -12.86 -18.42 19.25
C GLU A 231 -12.05 -17.77 20.37
N LEU A 232 -10.89 -18.35 20.72
CA LEU A 232 -9.98 -17.78 21.71
C LEU A 232 -9.18 -16.61 21.12
N GLU A 233 -8.74 -16.72 19.87
CA GLU A 233 -8.10 -15.60 19.16
C GLU A 233 -9.05 -14.39 19.10
N GLU A 234 -10.30 -14.60 18.66
CA GLU A 234 -11.32 -13.55 18.61
C GLU A 234 -11.59 -12.94 19.98
N ARG A 235 -11.64 -13.77 21.05
CA ARG A 235 -11.85 -13.28 22.41
C ARG A 235 -10.69 -12.43 22.92
N ILE A 236 -9.44 -12.80 22.60
CA ILE A 236 -8.25 -11.99 22.92
C ILE A 236 -8.32 -10.64 22.20
N VAL A 237 -8.67 -10.65 20.91
CA VAL A 237 -8.81 -9.41 20.12
C VAL A 237 -9.89 -8.50 20.73
N ALA A 238 -11.08 -9.04 21.02
CA ALA A 238 -12.16 -8.27 21.64
C ALA A 238 -11.79 -7.70 23.01
N TRP A 239 -11.00 -8.43 23.79
CA TRP A 239 -10.50 -7.95 25.09
C TRP A 239 -9.46 -6.83 24.95
N LEU A 240 -8.59 -6.91 23.94
CA LEU A 240 -7.67 -5.82 23.61
C LEU A 240 -8.41 -4.58 23.11
N ASP A 241 -9.47 -4.76 22.32
CA ASP A 241 -10.33 -3.66 21.88
C ASP A 241 -11.05 -3.00 23.05
N LEU A 242 -11.60 -3.79 23.99
CA LEU A 242 -12.16 -3.27 25.23
C LEU A 242 -11.14 -2.43 26.01
N PHE A 243 -9.89 -2.88 26.12
CA PHE A 243 -8.83 -2.07 26.72
C PHE A 243 -8.63 -0.74 25.98
N ARG A 244 -8.52 -0.75 24.64
CA ARG A 244 -8.33 0.46 23.82
C ARG A 244 -9.50 1.44 23.95
N GLU A 245 -10.72 0.95 24.11
CA GLU A 245 -11.90 1.79 24.33
C GLU A 245 -11.84 2.54 25.68
N LEU A 246 -11.37 1.86 26.72
CA LEU A 246 -11.31 2.36 28.11
C LEU A 246 -10.00 3.12 28.40
N ALA A 247 -8.95 2.88 27.62
CA ALA A 247 -7.65 3.47 27.80
C ALA A 247 -7.63 4.99 27.53
N ASP A 248 -6.79 5.70 28.29
CA ASP A 248 -6.51 7.11 28.09
C ASP A 248 -5.63 7.28 26.84
N PRO A 249 -6.16 7.87 25.74
CA PRO A 249 -5.41 8.00 24.51
C PRO A 249 -4.29 9.04 24.62
N ASP A 250 -4.32 9.90 25.64
CA ASP A 250 -3.32 10.95 25.89
C ASP A 250 -2.22 10.51 26.86
N ASP A 251 -2.28 9.29 27.41
CA ASP A 251 -1.21 8.75 28.23
C ASP A 251 0.00 8.36 27.36
N PRO A 252 1.17 9.03 27.51
CA PRO A 252 2.35 8.74 26.70
C PRO A 252 2.97 7.37 27.03
N THR A 253 2.64 6.81 28.20
CA THR A 253 3.08 5.44 28.56
C THR A 253 2.11 4.36 28.07
N ARG A 254 0.96 4.75 27.51
CA ARG A 254 -0.06 3.85 26.94
C ARG A 254 -0.58 2.78 27.92
N ARG A 255 -0.59 3.08 29.22
CA ARG A 255 -0.98 2.12 30.26
C ARG A 255 -2.26 2.50 31.02
N LYS A 256 -2.58 3.78 31.09
CA LYS A 256 -3.65 4.30 31.94
C LYS A 256 -5.02 4.08 31.30
N LEU A 257 -5.98 3.78 32.16
CA LEU A 257 -7.40 3.86 31.84
C LEU A 257 -7.91 5.28 32.11
N ARG A 258 -8.95 5.70 31.37
CA ARG A 258 -9.62 6.99 31.64
C ARG A 258 -10.28 6.99 33.02
N ASP A 259 -10.90 5.87 33.37
CA ASP A 259 -11.43 5.60 34.71
C ASP A 259 -10.72 4.37 35.30
N PRO A 260 -9.96 4.52 36.41
CA PRO A 260 -9.35 3.39 37.10
C PRO A 260 -10.33 2.29 37.54
N ALA A 261 -11.62 2.62 37.75
CA ALA A 261 -12.63 1.64 38.12
C ALA A 261 -12.92 0.61 37.01
N ASP A 262 -12.63 0.96 35.75
CA ASP A 262 -12.81 0.08 34.60
C ASP A 262 -11.82 -1.09 34.56
N LEU A 263 -10.77 -1.07 35.39
CA LEU A 263 -9.83 -2.18 35.53
C LEU A 263 -10.54 -3.50 35.86
N VAL A 264 -11.65 -3.43 36.60
CA VAL A 264 -12.47 -4.61 36.96
C VAL A 264 -13.02 -5.31 35.71
N LYS A 265 -13.37 -4.56 34.64
CA LYS A 265 -13.86 -5.12 33.38
C LYS A 265 -12.75 -5.85 32.64
N ILE A 266 -11.57 -5.22 32.57
CA ILE A 266 -10.37 -5.81 31.95
C ILE A 266 -9.95 -7.08 32.70
N GLU A 267 -9.97 -7.03 34.03
CA GLU A 267 -9.60 -8.15 34.88
C GLU A 267 -10.56 -9.34 34.74
N ALA A 268 -11.87 -9.09 34.72
CA ALA A 268 -12.87 -10.14 34.60
C ALA A 268 -12.71 -10.95 33.31
N GLU A 269 -12.61 -10.28 32.16
CA GLU A 269 -12.43 -10.96 30.87
C GLU A 269 -11.03 -11.55 30.70
N GLY A 270 -9.99 -10.82 31.14
CA GLY A 270 -8.61 -11.28 31.06
C GLY A 270 -8.36 -12.56 31.87
N ARG A 271 -9.00 -12.72 33.04
CA ARG A 271 -8.92 -13.96 33.84
C ARG A 271 -9.53 -15.16 33.09
N ALA A 272 -10.68 -14.97 32.45
CA ALA A 272 -11.34 -16.03 31.68
C ALA A 272 -10.53 -16.42 30.42
N ILE A 273 -9.91 -15.45 29.76
CA ILE A 273 -8.98 -15.69 28.64
C ILE A 273 -7.74 -16.44 29.13
N ARG A 274 -7.16 -16.03 30.26
CA ARG A 274 -6.00 -16.73 30.85
C ARG A 274 -6.33 -18.18 31.18
N GLU A 275 -7.52 -18.47 31.68
CA GLU A 275 -7.95 -19.85 31.94
C GLU A 275 -8.00 -20.68 30.65
N ALA A 276 -8.59 -20.14 29.59
CA ALA A 276 -8.62 -20.78 28.27
C ALA A 276 -7.21 -20.97 27.68
N LEU A 277 -6.33 -19.97 27.80
CA LEU A 277 -4.93 -20.07 27.40
C LEU A 277 -4.18 -21.13 28.21
N SER A 278 -4.42 -21.22 29.53
CA SER A 278 -3.82 -22.23 30.40
C SER A 278 -4.21 -23.66 29.99
N ALA A 279 -5.38 -23.87 29.40
CA ALA A 279 -5.77 -25.17 28.84
C ALA A 279 -4.92 -25.57 27.61
N HIS A 280 -4.39 -24.59 26.86
CA HIS A 280 -3.57 -24.82 25.66
C HIS A 280 -2.07 -24.83 25.94
N PHE A 281 -1.58 -23.88 26.74
CA PHE A 281 -0.15 -23.74 27.07
C PHE A 281 0.27 -24.58 28.28
N GLY A 282 -0.67 -24.96 29.14
CA GLY A 282 -0.41 -25.52 30.47
C GLY A 282 -0.58 -24.47 31.58
N PRO A 283 -1.07 -24.87 32.77
CA PRO A 283 -1.50 -23.94 33.82
C PRO A 283 -0.38 -23.05 34.37
N ASP A 284 0.85 -23.56 34.44
CA ASP A 284 2.02 -22.86 35.00
C ASP A 284 2.76 -21.97 33.98
N ARG A 285 2.36 -22.08 32.71
CA ARG A 285 2.98 -21.38 31.57
C ARG A 285 2.30 -20.08 31.19
N VAL A 286 1.15 -19.75 31.80
CA VAL A 286 0.40 -18.51 31.51
C VAL A 286 0.18 -17.71 32.79
N ALA A 287 0.77 -16.53 32.86
CA ALA A 287 0.45 -15.52 33.87
C ALA A 287 -0.51 -14.47 33.30
N PHE A 288 -1.13 -13.69 34.19
CA PHE A 288 -2.04 -12.62 33.82
C PHE A 288 -1.73 -11.36 34.61
N GLU A 289 -1.64 -10.24 33.90
CA GLU A 289 -1.49 -8.89 34.45
C GLU A 289 -2.63 -8.04 33.89
N ALA A 290 -3.51 -7.55 34.78
CA ALA A 290 -4.65 -6.72 34.37
C ALA A 290 -4.22 -5.29 33.98
N GLU A 291 -3.11 -4.82 34.53
CA GLU A 291 -2.52 -3.53 34.16
C GLU A 291 -1.67 -3.69 32.90
N ALA A 292 -1.84 -2.76 31.97
CA ALA A 292 -1.04 -2.71 30.76
C ALA A 292 0.42 -2.37 31.09
N ARG A 293 1.35 -3.05 30.43
CA ARG A 293 2.77 -2.69 30.48
C ARG A 293 3.03 -1.41 29.68
N PRO A 294 4.02 -0.59 30.09
CA PRO A 294 4.44 0.54 29.26
C PRO A 294 4.82 0.09 27.87
N CYS A 295 4.30 0.77 26.85
CA CYS A 295 4.69 0.50 25.47
C CYS A 295 6.07 1.13 25.23
N ALA A 296 7.13 0.32 25.33
CA ALA A 296 8.48 0.76 24.99
C ALA A 296 8.55 1.06 23.48
N GLY A 297 9.24 2.14 23.11
CA GLY A 297 9.55 2.42 21.71
C GLY A 297 10.37 1.26 21.12
N VAL A 298 10.05 0.83 19.90
CA VAL A 298 10.65 -0.36 19.28
C VAL A 298 12.08 -0.09 18.76
N THR A 299 12.57 1.14 18.90
CA THR A 299 13.86 1.58 18.34
C THR A 299 14.46 2.66 19.23
N GLU A 300 15.78 2.59 19.45
CA GLU A 300 16.52 3.68 20.08
C GLU A 300 16.77 4.77 19.04
N PHE A 301 16.26 5.97 19.31
CA PHE A 301 16.37 7.10 18.40
C PHE A 301 17.37 8.10 18.95
N SER A 302 18.27 8.59 18.10
CA SER A 302 19.29 9.57 18.50
C SER A 302 18.90 11.01 18.18
N ALA A 303 18.00 11.23 17.21
CA ALA A 303 17.33 12.50 16.96
C ALA A 303 16.08 12.30 16.09
N MET A 304 15.07 13.12 16.31
CA MET A 304 13.77 13.06 15.65
C MET A 304 13.44 14.35 14.92
N GLN A 305 12.85 14.23 13.74
CA GLN A 305 12.34 15.36 12.97
C GLN A 305 10.87 15.14 12.62
N VAL A 306 10.04 16.15 12.85
CA VAL A 306 8.66 16.21 12.36
C VAL A 306 8.64 16.99 11.06
N ALA A 307 8.22 16.35 9.98
CA ALA A 307 8.14 16.94 8.65
C ALA A 307 7.02 16.27 7.85
N ALA A 308 6.25 17.06 7.10
CA ALA A 308 5.26 16.54 6.16
C ALA A 308 5.94 16.40 4.80
N THR A 309 5.92 15.19 4.27
CA THR A 309 6.37 14.89 2.91
C THR A 309 5.36 13.93 2.29
N PHE A 310 5.22 13.99 0.97
CA PHE A 310 4.13 13.31 0.28
C PHE A 310 4.18 11.80 0.52
N GLU A 311 3.04 11.22 0.92
CA GLU A 311 2.87 9.77 1.16
C GLU A 311 3.88 9.16 2.14
N SER A 312 4.34 9.93 3.14
CA SER A 312 5.34 9.48 4.11
C SER A 312 4.88 9.67 5.55
N ASP A 313 5.44 8.89 6.48
CA ASP A 313 5.18 9.10 7.91
C ASP A 313 5.74 10.48 8.34
N PRO A 314 5.05 11.21 9.24
CA PRO A 314 5.40 12.57 9.63
C PRO A 314 6.63 12.68 10.53
N VAL A 315 7.16 11.57 11.03
CA VAL A 315 8.26 11.54 12.02
C VAL A 315 9.44 10.79 11.44
N TRP A 316 10.62 11.38 11.51
CA TRP A 316 11.84 10.90 10.85
C TRP A 316 12.97 10.73 11.86
N ASP A 317 13.66 9.60 11.81
CA ASP A 317 14.94 9.43 12.51
C ASP A 317 16.05 10.03 11.65
N VAL A 318 16.62 11.14 12.14
CA VAL A 318 17.69 11.89 11.47
C VAL A 318 19.06 11.66 12.11
N GLY A 319 19.11 10.89 13.20
CA GLY A 319 20.31 10.68 13.99
C GLY A 319 21.16 9.49 13.53
N VAL A 320 20.58 8.53 12.80
CA VAL A 320 21.31 7.39 12.21
C VAL A 320 21.18 7.39 10.68
N ARG A 321 22.23 7.85 9.99
CA ARG A 321 22.34 7.68 8.52
C ARG A 321 22.72 6.24 8.17
N VAL A 322 21.76 5.32 8.19
CA VAL A 322 21.99 3.97 7.65
C VAL A 322 22.01 4.05 6.12
N ARG A 323 23.20 3.90 5.52
CA ARG A 323 23.43 3.97 4.06
C ARG A 323 23.04 5.31 3.41
N GLY A 324 23.05 6.40 4.16
CA GLY A 324 22.81 7.76 3.64
C GLY A 324 21.34 8.10 3.36
N TYR A 325 20.39 7.29 3.83
CA TYR A 325 18.95 7.58 3.76
C TYR A 325 18.40 7.89 5.16
N GLU A 326 17.54 8.90 5.24
CA GLU A 326 16.69 9.19 6.40
C GLU A 326 15.47 8.27 6.36
N TYR A 327 15.03 7.76 7.51
CA TYR A 327 13.91 6.84 7.60
C TYR A 327 12.74 7.49 8.34
N SER A 328 11.60 7.56 7.68
CA SER A 328 10.35 7.87 8.36
C SER A 328 9.97 6.69 9.27
N CYS A 329 9.54 6.99 10.49
CA CYS A 329 9.16 6.05 11.52
C CYS A 329 7.65 6.10 11.73
N SER A 330 7.03 4.93 11.84
CA SER A 330 5.61 4.87 12.20
C SER A 330 5.39 5.50 13.57
N THR A 331 4.52 6.51 13.63
CA THR A 331 4.20 7.26 14.86
C THR A 331 3.66 6.36 15.97
N HIS A 332 3.05 5.23 15.63
CA HIS A 332 2.57 4.28 16.62
C HIS A 332 3.70 3.45 17.27
N HIS A 333 4.89 3.37 16.68
CA HIS A 333 6.01 2.56 17.18
C HIS A 333 7.08 3.36 17.95
N ILE A 334 6.98 4.68 18.01
CA ILE A 334 7.97 5.53 18.69
C ILE A 334 7.67 5.74 20.19
N GLY A 335 6.68 5.03 20.74
CA GLY A 335 6.35 5.06 22.18
C GLY A 335 5.74 6.37 22.66
N ILE A 336 4.89 7.02 21.88
CA ILE A 336 4.13 8.23 22.25
C ILE A 336 2.66 7.92 22.53
N SER A 337 1.89 8.85 23.07
CA SER A 337 0.45 8.72 23.27
C SER A 337 -0.25 8.36 21.96
N TRP A 338 -1.37 7.63 22.05
CA TRP A 338 -2.11 7.23 20.85
C TRP A 338 -2.68 8.45 20.14
N ARG A 339 -3.18 9.44 20.91
CA ARG A 339 -3.71 10.69 20.38
C ARG A 339 -2.65 11.46 19.58
N LEU A 340 -1.44 11.63 20.12
CA LEU A 340 -0.38 12.32 19.39
C LEU A 340 -0.01 11.60 18.09
N ALA A 341 0.06 10.26 18.11
CA ALA A 341 0.34 9.47 16.92
C ALA A 341 -0.70 9.71 15.81
N GLU A 342 -1.98 9.70 16.17
CA GLU A 342 -3.10 10.00 15.25
C GLU A 342 -3.09 11.45 14.77
N ASP A 343 -2.83 12.41 15.65
CA ASP A 343 -2.78 13.84 15.31
C ASP A 343 -1.65 14.14 14.31
N LEU A 344 -0.49 13.51 14.48
CA LEU A 344 0.62 13.57 13.52
C LEU A 344 0.24 12.97 12.16
N LEU A 345 -0.37 11.79 12.14
CA LEU A 345 -0.81 11.13 10.89
C LEU A 345 -1.93 11.90 10.20
N ALA A 346 -2.86 12.49 10.94
CA ALA A 346 -3.89 13.37 10.39
C ALA A 346 -3.26 14.63 9.76
N TRP A 347 -2.30 15.24 10.45
CA TRP A 347 -1.56 16.39 9.94
C TRP A 347 -0.78 16.08 8.64
N ALA A 348 -0.14 14.90 8.54
CA ALA A 348 0.50 14.46 7.30
C ALA A 348 -0.52 14.22 6.17
N ARG A 349 -1.66 13.59 6.46
CA ARG A 349 -2.72 13.38 5.46
C ARG A 349 -3.33 14.68 4.96
N ASP A 350 -3.47 15.70 5.82
CA ASP A 350 -3.89 17.03 5.41
C ASP A 350 -2.93 17.61 4.35
N TYR A 351 -1.62 17.40 4.52
CA TYR A 351 -0.60 17.81 3.55
C TYR A 351 -0.75 17.07 2.21
N ASP A 352 -0.96 15.76 2.22
CA ASP A 352 -1.19 14.99 0.99
C ASP A 352 -2.46 15.44 0.26
N ALA A 353 -3.54 15.68 1.01
CA ALA A 353 -4.82 16.15 0.47
C ALA A 353 -4.74 17.55 -0.16
N SER A 354 -3.68 18.32 0.14
CA SER A 354 -3.47 19.64 -0.44
C SER A 354 -2.94 19.59 -1.87
N PHE A 355 -2.54 18.44 -2.41
CA PHE A 355 -2.12 18.34 -3.81
C PHE A 355 -3.32 18.15 -4.73
N ALA A 356 -3.43 18.98 -5.77
CA ALA A 356 -4.45 18.80 -6.79
C ALA A 356 -4.33 17.41 -7.43
N ASP A 357 -5.45 16.70 -7.52
CA ASP A 357 -5.54 15.35 -8.08
C ASP A 357 -4.65 14.30 -7.39
N GLY A 358 -4.10 14.61 -6.20
CA GLY A 358 -3.15 13.74 -5.51
C GLY A 358 -1.80 13.60 -6.23
N ASP A 359 -1.42 14.58 -7.06
CA ASP A 359 -0.12 14.60 -7.74
C ASP A 359 0.90 15.44 -6.97
N PRO A 360 2.01 14.85 -6.46
CA PRO A 360 3.06 15.59 -5.76
C PRO A 360 3.80 16.60 -6.66
N GLY A 361 3.75 16.44 -7.98
CA GLY A 361 4.22 17.44 -8.95
C GLY A 361 3.16 18.49 -9.31
N GLY A 362 1.94 18.33 -8.80
CA GLY A 362 0.79 19.18 -9.05
C GLY A 362 0.80 20.48 -8.25
N ARG A 363 -0.18 21.34 -8.54
CA ARG A 363 -0.37 22.59 -7.79
C ARG A 363 -0.99 22.27 -6.42
N ARG A 364 -0.54 22.97 -5.37
CA ARG A 364 -1.24 23.02 -4.08
C ARG A 364 -2.63 23.66 -4.21
N THR A 365 -3.62 23.04 -3.58
CA THR A 365 -4.98 23.58 -3.44
C THR A 365 -5.08 24.58 -2.29
N TRP A 366 -4.16 24.52 -1.32
CA TRP A 366 -4.09 25.45 -0.21
C TRP A 366 -3.78 26.88 -0.64
N SER A 367 -4.48 27.79 0.01
CA SER A 367 -4.11 29.19 0.13
C SER A 367 -2.84 29.36 1.00
N PRO A 368 -2.15 30.50 0.91
CA PRO A 368 -1.02 30.80 1.79
C PRO A 368 -1.37 30.77 3.28
N GLU A 369 -2.62 31.10 3.64
CA GLU A 369 -3.09 31.07 5.03
C GLU A 369 -3.27 29.64 5.54
N GLU A 370 -3.84 28.75 4.72
CA GLU A 370 -3.96 27.32 5.05
C GLU A 370 -2.60 26.64 5.19
N ALA A 371 -1.65 26.97 4.31
CA ALA A 371 -0.27 26.49 4.44
C ALA A 371 0.38 26.97 5.75
N ALA A 372 0.20 28.24 6.11
CA ALA A 372 0.73 28.78 7.37
C ALA A 372 0.06 28.20 8.63
N GLU A 373 -1.23 27.86 8.57
CA GLU A 373 -1.92 27.13 9.65
C GLU A 373 -1.40 25.70 9.78
N HIS A 374 -1.21 25.01 8.65
CA HIS A 374 -0.62 23.67 8.64
C HIS A 374 0.77 23.66 9.26
N ASP A 375 1.60 24.66 8.94
CA ASP A 375 2.93 24.83 9.55
C ASP A 375 2.86 25.07 11.06
N ARG A 376 1.92 25.92 11.52
CA ARG A 376 1.72 26.16 12.96
C ARG A 376 1.29 24.89 13.68
N ARG A 377 0.43 24.08 13.08
CA ARG A 377 0.02 22.77 13.63
C ARG A 377 1.21 21.81 13.71
N GLY A 378 2.01 21.71 12.65
CA GLY A 378 3.20 20.85 12.61
C GLY A 378 4.20 21.19 13.72
N LEU A 379 4.49 22.48 13.90
CA LEU A 379 5.36 22.96 14.98
C LEU A 379 4.79 22.66 16.37
N ALA A 380 3.47 22.81 16.56
CA ALA A 380 2.82 22.48 17.83
C ALA A 380 2.89 20.98 18.15
N LEU A 381 2.72 20.12 17.14
CA LEU A 381 2.85 18.66 17.28
C LEU A 381 4.29 18.25 17.59
N ALA A 382 5.29 18.88 16.98
CA ALA A 382 6.70 18.65 17.28
C ALA A 382 7.04 19.00 18.74
N ARG A 383 6.51 20.11 19.27
CA ARG A 383 6.65 20.46 20.70
C ARG A 383 5.98 19.43 21.60
N ARG A 384 4.77 18.99 21.26
CA ARG A 384 4.07 17.93 22.02
C ARG A 384 4.85 16.62 22.03
N LEU A 385 5.47 16.25 20.90
CA LEU A 385 6.36 15.10 20.81
C LEU A 385 7.56 15.22 21.78
N ALA A 386 8.24 16.36 21.79
CA ALA A 386 9.33 16.63 22.73
C ALA A 386 8.86 16.53 24.19
N GLY A 387 7.69 17.09 24.50
CA GLY A 387 7.06 17.01 25.83
C GLY A 387 6.75 15.58 26.27
N GLU A 388 6.23 14.74 25.39
CA GLU A 388 5.93 13.33 25.70
C GLU A 388 7.20 12.48 25.84
N PHE A 389 8.23 12.75 25.06
CA PHE A 389 9.56 12.16 25.27
C PHE A 389 10.12 12.53 26.64
N ALA A 390 10.07 13.81 27.03
CA ALA A 390 10.49 14.24 28.36
C ALA A 390 9.67 13.54 29.48
N ALA A 391 8.34 13.47 29.34
CA ALA A 391 7.45 12.82 30.30
C ALA A 391 7.69 11.32 30.46
N THR A 392 8.33 10.68 29.48
CA THR A 392 8.67 9.25 29.48
C THR A 392 10.16 8.98 29.70
N GLY A 393 10.92 9.98 30.15
CA GLY A 393 12.33 9.84 30.49
C GLY A 393 13.29 9.84 29.29
N ARG A 394 12.82 10.29 28.12
CA ARG A 394 13.56 10.37 26.84
C ARG A 394 13.78 11.80 26.39
N GLY A 395 13.85 12.75 27.33
CA GLY A 395 14.01 14.18 27.03
C GLY A 395 15.38 14.56 26.43
N ASP A 396 16.31 13.60 26.38
CA ASP A 396 17.60 13.72 25.73
C ASP A 396 17.52 13.57 24.20
N ILE A 397 16.45 12.96 23.67
CA ILE A 397 16.22 12.82 22.22
C ILE A 397 15.87 14.21 21.65
N PRO A 398 16.74 14.82 20.82
CA PRO A 398 16.44 16.10 20.19
C PRO A 398 15.27 15.95 19.23
N VAL A 399 14.33 16.89 19.26
CA VAL A 399 13.24 16.97 18.29
C VAL A 399 13.40 18.25 17.46
N SER A 400 13.20 18.17 16.15
CA SER A 400 13.13 19.31 15.24
C SER A 400 11.82 19.31 14.45
N TYR A 401 11.44 20.48 13.95
CA TYR A 401 10.34 20.66 13.00
C TYR A 401 10.91 21.21 11.69
N GLN A 402 10.51 20.65 10.55
CA GLN A 402 10.86 21.15 9.22
C GLN A 402 9.60 21.49 8.43
N ALA A 403 9.37 22.78 8.19
CA ALA A 403 8.40 23.26 7.22
C ALA A 403 8.90 22.99 5.79
N GLU A 404 7.96 22.90 4.83
CA GLU A 404 8.30 22.63 3.44
C GLU A 404 9.28 23.67 2.87
N GLY A 405 10.42 23.19 2.35
CA GLY A 405 11.46 24.04 1.77
C GLY A 405 12.24 24.90 2.77
N ALA A 406 12.02 24.72 4.07
CA ALA A 406 12.74 25.43 5.14
C ALA A 406 13.83 24.55 5.79
N GLU A 407 14.75 25.20 6.48
CA GLU A 407 15.73 24.52 7.34
C GLU A 407 15.04 23.99 8.62
N PRO A 408 15.40 22.81 9.12
CA PRO A 408 14.86 22.27 10.36
C PRO A 408 15.15 23.19 11.56
N VAL A 409 14.13 23.43 12.39
CA VAL A 409 14.22 24.21 13.62
C VAL A 409 14.08 23.28 14.81
N ARG A 410 15.05 23.31 15.73
CA ARG A 410 14.97 22.55 16.99
C ARG A 410 13.81 23.04 17.83
N VAL A 411 13.06 22.10 18.40
CA VAL A 411 11.97 22.39 19.34
C VAL A 411 12.36 21.94 20.74
N ASP A 412 12.01 22.77 21.72
CA ASP A 412 12.12 22.45 23.13
C ASP A 412 10.78 21.88 23.65
N ALA A 413 10.88 21.03 24.67
CA ALA A 413 9.76 20.37 25.33
C ALA A 413 8.86 21.32 26.12
#